data_AF-A0A833XMQ3-F1
#
_entry.id   AF-A0A833XMQ3-F1
#
_cell.length_a   1.000
_cell.length_b   1.000
_cell.length_c   1.000
_cell.angle_alpha   90.00
_cell.angle_beta   90.00
_cell.angle_gamma   90.00
#
_symmetry.space_group_name_H-M   'P 1'
#
loop_
_entity.id
_entity.type
_entity.pdbx_description
1 polymer ?
#
loop_
_entity_poly.entity_id
_entity_poly.type
_entity_poly.pdbx_seq_one_letter_code
_entity_poly.pdbx_strand_id
1 'polypeptide(L)'
;MEKTNFKMEHCWCLRRHQPKWQQHIMTLGTRRRPHDKRLAIEQESEVASHIVEENVEVLGERPLGKKAEKKREMKQKSWEGHDTEINMGLARMTDDRHRCMVEQRTTVLKADHDRSAEFELTKKKFETKMMRLDLAGMNVTQQKYFLNI
;
A
#
# COMPACT_ATOMS: atom_id res chain seq x y z
N MET A 1 -47.18 50.48 26.43
CA MET A 1 -46.38 49.25 26.64
C MET A 1 -45.23 49.28 25.65
N GLU A 2 -44.01 49.47 26.14
CA GLU A 2 -42.82 49.56 25.30
C GLU A 2 -42.57 48.22 24.59
N LYS A 3 -42.44 48.25 23.26
CA LYS A 3 -42.07 47.08 22.46
C LYS A 3 -40.58 46.84 22.66
N THR A 4 -40.22 46.01 23.62
CA THR A 4 -38.84 45.57 23.80
C THR A 4 -38.47 44.66 22.63
N ASN A 5 -37.65 45.18 21.73
CA ASN A 5 -37.10 44.42 20.62
C ASN A 5 -36.30 43.25 21.19
N PHE A 6 -36.73 42.02 20.87
CA PHE A 6 -36.01 40.80 21.23
C PHE A 6 -34.60 40.86 20.63
N LYS A 7 -33.59 41.04 21.49
CA LYS A 7 -32.18 40.96 21.11
C LYS A 7 -31.70 39.55 21.36
N MET A 8 -31.02 38.95 20.38
CA MET A 8 -30.45 37.59 20.49
C MET A 8 -29.55 37.45 21.74
N GLU A 9 -28.87 38.52 22.14
CA GLU A 9 -28.08 38.60 23.38
C GLU A 9 -28.88 38.26 24.65
N HIS A 10 -30.18 38.52 24.66
CA HIS A 10 -31.05 38.18 25.79
C HIS A 10 -31.19 36.67 25.99
N CYS A 11 -31.11 35.88 24.91
CA CYS A 11 -31.17 34.42 24.99
C CYS A 11 -29.95 33.85 25.73
N TRP A 12 -28.78 34.48 25.57
CA TRP A 12 -27.57 34.05 26.23
C TRP A 12 -27.64 34.32 27.74
N CYS A 13 -28.12 35.48 28.15
CA CYS A 13 -28.34 35.83 29.55
C CYS A 13 -29.27 34.84 30.26
N LEU A 14 -30.37 34.44 29.61
CA LEU A 14 -31.32 33.46 30.15
C LEU A 14 -30.71 32.06 30.33
N ARG A 15 -29.85 31.63 29.40
CA ARG A 15 -29.24 30.30 29.45
C ARG A 15 -28.07 30.20 30.41
N ARG A 16 -27.31 31.28 30.62
CA ARG A 16 -26.10 31.28 31.45
C ARG A 16 -26.36 30.84 32.90
N HIS A 17 -27.53 31.16 33.43
CA HIS A 17 -27.92 30.86 34.81
C HIS A 17 -28.71 29.55 34.96
N GLN A 18 -28.97 28.82 33.87
CA GLN A 18 -29.64 27.53 33.98
C GLN A 18 -28.70 26.49 34.62
N PRO A 19 -29.16 25.76 35.65
CA PRO A 19 -28.32 24.78 36.37
C PRO A 19 -27.71 23.73 35.44
N LYS A 20 -28.47 23.27 34.44
CA LYS A 20 -28.01 22.32 33.42
C LYS A 20 -26.87 22.89 32.56
N TRP A 21 -26.92 24.19 32.27
CA TRP A 21 -25.88 24.87 31.50
C TRP A 21 -24.60 25.04 32.32
N GLN A 22 -24.74 25.41 33.60
CA GLN A 22 -23.60 25.52 34.52
C GLN A 22 -22.90 24.17 34.70
N GLN A 23 -23.66 23.09 34.92
CA GLN A 23 -23.13 21.72 34.97
C GLN A 23 -22.36 21.34 33.69
N HIS A 24 -22.91 21.68 32.52
CA HIS A 24 -22.25 21.38 31.25
C HIS A 24 -20.92 22.12 31.10
N ILE A 25 -20.86 23.43 31.42
CA ILE A 25 -19.62 24.23 31.35
C ILE A 25 -18.58 23.72 32.35
N MET A 26 -18.98 23.35 33.58
CA MET A 26 -18.07 22.77 34.57
C MET A 26 -17.48 21.43 34.10
N THR A 27 -18.25 20.64 33.34
CA THR A 27 -17.82 19.36 32.78
C THR A 27 -16.91 19.54 31.56
N LEU A 28 -17.05 20.63 30.80
CA LEU A 28 -16.19 20.93 29.65
C LEU A 28 -14.76 21.29 30.08
N GLY A 29 -14.58 21.96 31.22
CA GLY A 29 -13.26 22.29 31.77
C GLY A 29 -12.48 21.07 32.31
N THR A 30 -13.18 20.03 32.74
CA THR A 30 -12.60 18.81 33.33
C THR A 30 -12.34 17.69 32.31
N ARG A 31 -12.78 17.83 31.06
CA ARG A 31 -12.64 16.80 30.02
C ARG A 31 -11.39 16.94 29.14
N ARG A 32 -10.39 17.72 29.56
CA ARG A 32 -9.03 17.59 29.04
C ARG A 32 -8.29 16.56 29.89
N ARG A 33 -8.53 15.27 29.63
CA ARG A 33 -7.65 14.22 30.17
C ARG A 33 -6.27 14.38 29.51
N PRO A 34 -5.16 14.45 30.26
CA PRO A 34 -3.85 14.21 29.70
C PRO A 34 -3.83 12.77 29.20
N HIS A 35 -3.44 12.59 27.95
CA HIS A 35 -3.04 11.28 27.46
C HIS A 35 -1.71 10.96 28.15
N ASP A 36 -1.60 9.72 28.65
CA ASP A 36 -0.39 9.04 29.13
C ASP A 36 -0.25 8.78 30.64
N LYS A 37 0.15 7.52 30.87
CA LYS A 37 0.79 6.92 32.05
C LYS A 37 -0.14 6.12 32.98
N ARG A 38 -0.10 4.79 32.72
CA ARG A 38 -0.23 3.71 33.70
C ARG A 38 0.53 4.06 35.00
N LEU A 39 -0.02 3.70 36.15
CA LEU A 39 0.65 2.89 37.17
C LEU A 39 -0.37 2.39 38.20
N ALA A 40 -0.07 1.21 38.72
CA ALA A 40 -0.88 0.39 39.59
C ALA A 40 -0.75 0.78 41.07
N ILE A 41 -1.57 0.12 41.89
CA ILE A 41 -1.31 -0.23 43.30
C ILE A 41 -1.67 0.84 44.36
N GLU A 42 -2.76 0.50 45.06
CA GLU A 42 -2.96 0.47 46.52
C GLU A 42 -3.12 1.73 47.39
N GLN A 43 -4.03 1.51 48.34
CA GLN A 43 -4.09 1.97 49.74
C GLN A 43 -4.96 3.19 50.12
N GLU A 44 -6.08 2.81 50.74
CA GLU A 44 -6.67 3.33 51.99
C GLU A 44 -7.20 4.76 52.06
N SER A 45 -8.53 4.88 52.15
CA SER A 45 -9.14 5.65 53.24
C SER A 45 -10.53 5.11 53.57
N GLU A 46 -10.68 4.85 54.86
CA GLU A 46 -11.76 4.29 55.65
C GLU A 46 -13.03 5.15 55.65
N VAL A 47 -14.21 4.51 55.66
CA VAL A 47 -15.30 4.70 56.64
C VAL A 47 -16.51 3.86 56.21
N ALA A 48 -16.94 3.00 57.14
CA ALA A 48 -17.98 1.99 57.03
C ALA A 48 -19.40 2.54 56.85
N SER A 49 -20.27 1.79 56.13
CA SER A 49 -21.41 1.10 56.74
C SER A 49 -22.24 0.33 55.69
N HIS A 50 -22.35 -0.99 55.93
CA HIS A 50 -23.40 -1.94 55.57
C HIS A 50 -24.50 -1.56 54.54
N ILE A 51 -24.64 -2.37 53.48
CA ILE A 51 -25.79 -3.28 53.17
C ILE A 51 -25.61 -3.87 51.76
N VAL A 52 -25.68 -5.21 51.70
CA VAL A 52 -26.22 -6.10 50.66
C VAL A 52 -26.48 -5.47 49.29
N GLU A 53 -25.86 -5.99 48.22
CA GLU A 53 -26.52 -6.87 47.25
C GLU A 53 -25.61 -7.07 46.04
N GLU A 54 -25.34 -8.34 45.77
CA GLU A 54 -24.74 -8.87 44.55
C GLU A 54 -25.45 -8.31 43.31
N ASN A 55 -24.90 -7.25 42.72
CA ASN A 55 -25.28 -6.81 41.38
C ASN A 55 -24.04 -6.90 40.49
N VAL A 56 -23.78 -8.10 40.00
CA VAL A 56 -23.05 -8.27 38.75
C VAL A 56 -23.91 -7.60 37.68
N GLU A 57 -23.66 -6.32 37.41
CA GLU A 57 -24.16 -5.64 36.22
C GLU A 57 -23.57 -6.38 35.02
N VAL A 58 -24.29 -7.39 34.54
CA VAL A 58 -24.16 -7.88 33.18
C VAL A 58 -24.51 -6.68 32.31
N LEU A 59 -23.48 -5.95 31.90
CA LEU A 59 -23.55 -4.96 30.83
C LEU A 59 -23.92 -5.70 29.56
N GLY A 60 -25.20 -6.04 29.40
CA GLY A 60 -25.76 -6.46 28.14
C GLY A 60 -25.51 -5.33 27.15
N GLU A 61 -24.56 -5.55 26.24
CA GLU A 61 -24.27 -4.62 25.16
C GLU A 61 -25.59 -4.30 24.45
N ARG A 62 -25.94 -3.02 24.36
CA ARG A 62 -27.15 -2.60 23.65
C ARG A 62 -27.06 -3.15 22.21
N PRO A 63 -28.12 -3.80 21.69
CA PRO A 63 -28.10 -4.31 20.34
C PRO A 63 -27.69 -3.20 19.37
N LEU A 64 -26.71 -3.49 18.52
CA LEU A 64 -26.27 -2.58 17.46
C LEU A 64 -27.50 -2.16 16.66
N GLY A 65 -27.81 -0.86 16.68
CA GLY A 65 -28.98 -0.36 15.97
C GLY A 65 -28.91 -0.72 14.49
N LYS A 66 -30.08 -0.85 13.83
CA LYS A 66 -30.21 -1.24 12.42
C LYS A 66 -29.29 -0.47 11.45
N LYS A 67 -28.95 0.79 11.77
CA LYS A 67 -27.99 1.60 11.00
C LYS A 67 -26.54 1.10 11.10
N ALA A 68 -26.12 0.69 12.30
CA ALA A 68 -24.78 0.16 12.55
C ALA A 68 -24.62 -1.24 11.91
N GLU A 69 -25.65 -2.07 12.00
CA GLU A 69 -25.70 -3.38 11.36
C GLU A 69 -25.63 -3.26 9.82
N LYS A 70 -26.49 -2.42 9.21
CA LYS A 70 -26.45 -2.16 7.76
C LYS A 70 -25.08 -1.63 7.30
N LYS A 71 -24.43 -0.77 8.10
CA LYS A 71 -23.09 -0.25 7.78
C LYS A 71 -22.01 -1.33 7.86
N ARG A 72 -22.11 -2.24 8.83
CA ARG A 72 -21.20 -3.40 8.96
C ARG A 72 -21.40 -4.37 7.80
N GLU A 73 -22.64 -4.67 7.45
CA GLU A 73 -23.00 -5.54 6.33
C GLU A 73 -22.54 -4.96 4.98
N MET A 74 -22.74 -3.66 4.74
CA MET A 74 -22.24 -3.00 3.52
C MET A 74 -20.72 -3.04 3.43
N LYS A 75 -20.02 -2.83 4.55
CA LYS A 75 -18.56 -2.99 4.58
C LYS A 75 -18.17 -4.42 4.25
N GLN A 76 -18.78 -5.40 4.91
CA GLN A 76 -18.47 -6.81 4.67
C GLN A 76 -18.67 -7.19 3.19
N LYS A 77 -19.82 -6.81 2.60
CA LYS A 77 -20.11 -7.01 1.17
C LYS A 77 -19.17 -6.25 0.23
N SER A 78 -18.61 -5.10 0.65
CA SER A 78 -17.63 -4.38 -0.19
C SER A 78 -16.28 -5.10 -0.30
N TRP A 79 -15.95 -5.96 0.66
CA TRP A 79 -14.75 -6.81 0.61
C TRP A 79 -15.05 -8.19 -0.01
N GLU A 80 -16.31 -8.58 -0.06
CA GLU A 80 -16.75 -9.90 -0.52
C GLU A 80 -17.10 -9.85 -2.01
N GLY A 81 -16.15 -10.27 -2.86
CA GLY A 81 -16.46 -10.62 -4.26
C GLY A 81 -15.62 -9.97 -5.35
N HIS A 82 -14.77 -8.98 -5.05
CA HIS A 82 -13.91 -8.36 -6.07
C HIS A 82 -12.44 -8.80 -6.03
N ASP A 83 -11.98 -9.41 -4.92
CA ASP A 83 -10.57 -9.75 -4.77
C ASP A 83 -10.13 -10.91 -5.66
N THR A 84 -10.97 -11.91 -5.92
CA THR A 84 -10.54 -13.11 -6.66
C THR A 84 -10.28 -12.82 -8.14
N GLU A 85 -11.18 -12.11 -8.81
CA GLU A 85 -11.02 -11.75 -10.22
C GLU A 85 -9.84 -10.79 -10.44
N ILE A 86 -9.70 -9.80 -9.55
CA ILE A 86 -8.58 -8.86 -9.59
C ILE A 86 -7.25 -9.59 -9.34
N ASN A 87 -7.18 -10.47 -8.33
CA ASN A 87 -5.97 -11.23 -8.03
C ASN A 87 -5.61 -12.20 -9.16
N MET A 88 -6.60 -12.86 -9.78
CA MET A 88 -6.38 -13.69 -10.96
C MET A 88 -5.88 -12.87 -12.16
N GLY A 89 -6.45 -11.69 -12.39
CA GLY A 89 -6.00 -10.78 -13.44
C GLY A 89 -4.55 -10.34 -13.24
N LEU A 90 -4.20 -9.95 -12.01
CA LEU A 90 -2.84 -9.57 -11.64
C LEU A 90 -1.85 -10.73 -11.82
N ALA A 91 -2.21 -11.94 -11.37
CA ALA A 91 -1.37 -13.12 -11.56
C ALA A 91 -1.10 -13.40 -13.05
N ARG A 92 -2.13 -13.32 -13.90
CA ARG A 92 -1.97 -13.48 -15.36
C ARG A 92 -1.03 -12.43 -15.95
N MET A 93 -1.18 -11.16 -15.56
CA MET A 93 -0.30 -10.09 -16.04
C MET A 93 1.15 -10.28 -15.60
N THR A 94 1.38 -10.76 -14.38
CA THR A 94 2.73 -11.09 -13.89
C THR A 94 3.34 -12.23 -14.69
N ASP A 95 2.57 -13.29 -14.97
CA ASP A 95 3.02 -14.44 -15.76
C ASP A 95 3.31 -14.04 -17.22
N ASP A 96 2.43 -13.25 -17.84
CA ASP A 96 2.62 -12.73 -19.21
C ASP A 96 3.88 -11.88 -19.30
N ARG A 97 4.09 -10.99 -18.32
CA ARG A 97 5.32 -10.20 -18.24
C ARG A 97 6.54 -11.09 -18.11
N HIS A 98 6.50 -12.11 -17.26
CA HIS A 98 7.61 -13.04 -17.09
C HIS A 98 7.92 -13.80 -18.39
N ARG A 99 6.89 -14.35 -19.05
CA ARG A 99 7.03 -15.04 -20.34
C ARG A 99 7.66 -14.14 -21.40
N CYS A 100 7.12 -12.93 -21.58
CA CYS A 100 7.64 -11.97 -22.55
C CYS A 100 9.12 -11.63 -22.30
N MET A 101 9.51 -11.41 -21.04
CA MET A 101 10.91 -11.14 -20.68
C MET A 101 11.83 -12.33 -20.97
N VAL A 102 11.38 -13.56 -20.72
CA VAL A 102 12.15 -14.77 -21.01
C VAL A 102 12.28 -14.97 -22.52
N GLU A 103 11.18 -14.88 -23.27
CA GLU A 103 11.18 -14.99 -24.72
C GLU A 103 12.12 -13.95 -25.35
N GLN A 104 12.05 -12.69 -24.92
CA GLN A 104 12.96 -11.64 -25.39
C GLN A 104 14.43 -11.97 -25.11
N ARG A 105 14.77 -12.48 -23.92
CA ARG A 105 16.15 -12.90 -23.63
C ARG A 105 16.60 -14.04 -24.53
N THR A 106 15.73 -15.03 -24.73
CA THR A 106 16.07 -16.18 -25.59
C THR A 106 16.25 -15.79 -27.05
N THR A 107 15.45 -14.86 -27.57
CA THR A 107 15.59 -14.38 -28.94
C THR A 107 16.88 -13.58 -29.15
N VAL A 108 17.25 -12.73 -28.20
CA VAL A 108 18.53 -12.00 -28.24
C VAL A 108 19.71 -12.96 -28.18
N LEU A 109 19.71 -13.90 -27.24
CA LEU A 109 20.79 -14.89 -27.12
C LEU A 109 20.94 -15.74 -28.39
N LYS A 110 19.82 -16.15 -28.99
CA LYS A 110 19.83 -16.90 -30.25
C LYS A 110 20.38 -16.04 -31.40
N ALA A 111 19.94 -14.80 -31.52
CA ALA A 111 20.43 -13.89 -32.56
C ALA A 111 21.94 -13.62 -32.43
N ASP A 112 22.44 -13.43 -31.21
CA ASP A 112 23.86 -13.26 -30.95
C ASP A 112 24.65 -14.53 -31.30
N HIS A 113 24.15 -15.70 -30.92
CA HIS A 113 24.77 -16.98 -31.28
C HIS A 113 24.84 -17.18 -32.80
N ASP A 114 23.74 -16.95 -33.50
CA ASP A 114 23.66 -17.08 -34.96
C ASP A 114 24.63 -16.11 -35.65
N ARG A 115 24.74 -14.87 -35.16
CA ARG A 115 25.68 -13.87 -35.67
C ARG A 115 27.13 -14.26 -35.43
N SER A 116 27.46 -14.78 -34.24
CA SER A 116 28.80 -15.30 -33.95
C SER A 116 29.14 -16.51 -34.83
N ALA A 117 28.18 -17.42 -35.06
CA ALA A 117 28.38 -18.57 -35.94
C ALA A 117 28.62 -18.15 -37.40
N GLU A 118 27.90 -17.15 -37.89
CA GLU A 118 28.10 -16.57 -39.22
C GLU A 118 29.47 -15.91 -39.35
N PHE A 119 29.90 -15.15 -38.33
CA PHE A 119 31.23 -14.55 -38.29
C PHE A 119 32.33 -15.62 -38.33
N GLU A 120 32.21 -16.70 -37.55
CA GLU A 120 33.20 -17.78 -37.57
C GLU A 120 33.23 -18.53 -38.92
N LEU A 121 32.07 -18.72 -39.55
CA LEU A 121 31.99 -19.32 -40.88
C LEU A 121 32.69 -18.44 -41.93
N THR A 122 32.44 -17.13 -41.90
CA THR A 122 33.05 -16.17 -42.84
C THR A 122 34.56 -16.07 -42.63
N LYS A 123 35.01 -16.07 -41.38
CA LYS A 123 36.44 -16.14 -41.03
C LYS A 123 37.10 -17.40 -41.59
N LYS A 124 36.53 -18.59 -41.35
CA LYS A 124 37.06 -19.86 -41.91
C LYS A 124 37.10 -19.87 -43.43
N LYS A 125 36.08 -19.31 -44.10
CA LYS A 125 36.07 -19.16 -45.56
C LYS A 125 37.19 -18.25 -46.05
N PHE A 126 37.41 -17.12 -45.37
CA PHE A 126 38.50 -16.21 -45.68
C PHE A 126 39.87 -16.86 -45.47
N GLU A 127 40.10 -17.52 -44.33
CA GLU A 127 41.33 -18.26 -44.05
C GLU A 127 41.60 -19.34 -45.10
N THR A 128 40.57 -20.10 -45.48
CA THR A 128 40.67 -21.12 -46.53
C THR A 128 41.06 -20.51 -47.88
N LYS A 129 40.50 -19.34 -48.21
CA LYS A 129 40.83 -18.61 -49.44
C LYS A 129 42.27 -18.11 -49.41
N MET A 130 42.72 -17.57 -48.28
CA MET A 130 44.11 -17.12 -48.07
C MET A 130 45.10 -18.28 -48.17
N MET A 131 44.82 -19.43 -47.54
CA MET A 131 45.67 -20.62 -47.63
C MET A 131 45.82 -21.17 -49.06
N ARG A 132 44.83 -20.93 -49.92
CA ARG A 132 44.85 -21.36 -51.34
C ARG A 132 45.38 -20.29 -52.29
N LEU A 133 45.73 -19.11 -51.79
CA LEU A 133 46.17 -18.00 -52.62
C LEU A 133 47.62 -18.24 -53.06
N ASP A 134 47.81 -18.55 -54.34
CA ASP A 134 49.14 -18.59 -54.95
C ASP A 134 49.59 -17.18 -55.34
N LEU A 135 50.71 -16.74 -54.76
CA LEU A 135 51.29 -15.42 -54.99
C LEU A 135 52.14 -15.37 -56.26
N ALA A 136 52.56 -16.51 -56.82
CA ALA A 136 53.47 -16.57 -57.97
C ALA A 136 52.90 -15.89 -59.23
N GLY A 137 51.57 -15.88 -59.39
CA GLY A 137 50.88 -15.22 -60.51
C GLY A 137 50.58 -13.73 -60.30
N MET A 138 50.88 -13.16 -59.13
CA MET A 138 50.55 -11.76 -58.79
C MET A 138 51.72 -10.81 -59.08
N ASN A 139 51.44 -9.51 -59.18
CA ASN A 139 52.50 -8.50 -59.34
C ASN A 139 53.27 -8.28 -58.02
N VAL A 140 54.50 -7.74 -58.12
CA VAL A 140 55.43 -7.58 -56.97
C VAL A 140 54.81 -6.78 -55.82
N THR A 141 54.00 -5.77 -56.12
CA THR A 141 53.34 -4.92 -55.12
C THR A 141 52.26 -5.70 -54.35
N GLN A 142 51.47 -6.51 -55.05
CA GLN A 142 50.44 -7.38 -54.45
C GLN A 142 51.07 -8.50 -53.63
N GLN A 143 52.14 -9.14 -54.13
CA GLN A 143 52.89 -10.14 -53.39
C GLN A 143 53.41 -9.58 -52.07
N LYS A 144 54.03 -8.39 -52.09
CA LYS A 144 54.48 -7.71 -50.87
C LYS A 144 53.34 -7.38 -49.91
N TYR A 145 52.16 -7.03 -50.40
CA TYR A 145 51.00 -6.77 -49.53
C TYR A 145 50.63 -8.02 -48.74
N PHE A 146 50.41 -9.16 -49.41
CA PHE A 146 49.99 -10.40 -48.73
C PHE A 146 51.07 -11.05 -47.86
N LEU A 147 52.35 -10.76 -48.10
CA LEU A 147 53.44 -11.20 -47.23
C LEU A 147 53.53 -10.43 -45.91
N ASN A 148 52.86 -9.27 -45.81
CA ASN A 148 52.93 -8.35 -44.66
C ASN A 148 51.62 -8.30 -43.84
N ILE A 149 50.66 -9.21 -44.09
CA ILE A 149 49.38 -9.34 -43.37
C ILE A 149 49.41 -10.66 -42.62
#